data_AF-A0A349Z897-F1
#
_entry.id   AF-A0A349Z897-F1
#
_cell.length_a   1.000
_cell.length_b   1.000
_cell.length_c   1.000
_cell.angle_alpha   90.00
_cell.angle_beta   90.00
_cell.angle_gamma   90.00
#
_symmetry.space_group_name_H-M   'P 1'
#
loop_
_entity.id
_entity.type
_entity.pdbx_description
1 polymer ?
#
loop_
_entity_poly.entity_id
_entity_poly.type
_entity_poly.pdbx_seq_one_letter_code
_entity_poly.pdbx_strand_id
1 'polypeptide(L)'
;MRQVLSISLLAASLAFSPFSTAQSVDDFDEISARMDAEFESQTKRIDDIYQAVDEAIDRAFRGLTKRIEVKWPDGALPERHRWVTYNKTMSSRAIADFESGELIIETLVEPGEDLQERVAELMEMSSSIATATPAELDEQDVLLQQVTKEVAEVTEEPVEITSSTDSSLSAVLPDTIGGQLEGLADALQRDLSAVPELQVESESVDISAVVSKVAQQQQLTKADASKPRPQPKVNNKPAKTPQIAVVPAEKQPVVV
;
A
#
# COMPACT_ATOMS: atom_id res chain seq x y z
N MET A 1 -72.47 22.84 -51.40
CA MET A 1 -72.13 21.51 -51.95
C MET A 1 -70.77 21.09 -51.43
N ARG A 2 -70.58 19.78 -51.23
CA ARG A 2 -69.43 19.10 -50.60
C ARG A 2 -68.26 18.86 -51.57
N GLN A 3 -67.09 18.53 -50.98
CA GLN A 3 -65.92 17.76 -51.53
C GLN A 3 -64.95 18.55 -52.44
N VAL A 4 -63.61 18.36 -52.47
CA VAL A 4 -62.65 17.34 -51.96
C VAL A 4 -61.20 17.90 -52.01
N LEU A 5 -60.28 17.23 -51.29
CA LEU A 5 -58.82 17.42 -51.19
C LEU A 5 -58.04 17.59 -52.52
N SER A 6 -56.89 18.29 -52.50
CA SER A 6 -55.54 17.67 -52.66
C SER A 6 -54.36 18.68 -52.79
N ILE A 7 -53.44 18.59 -51.81
CA ILE A 7 -51.95 18.48 -51.90
C ILE A 7 -51.18 19.29 -52.95
N SER A 8 -50.38 20.26 -52.48
CA SER A 8 -48.94 20.36 -52.78
C SER A 8 -48.30 21.49 -51.96
N LEU A 9 -47.69 21.14 -50.84
CA LEU A 9 -46.71 22.01 -50.17
C LEU A 9 -45.35 21.33 -50.27
N LEU A 10 -44.64 21.65 -51.34
CA LEU A 10 -43.23 21.33 -51.50
C LEU A 10 -42.44 22.31 -50.62
N ALA A 11 -42.08 21.91 -49.41
CA ALA A 11 -41.11 22.61 -48.59
C ALA A 11 -40.02 21.61 -48.20
N ALA A 12 -38.86 21.76 -48.84
CA ALA A 12 -37.64 21.07 -48.48
C ALA A 12 -37.25 21.46 -47.04
N SER A 13 -37.35 20.50 -46.12
CA SER A 13 -36.74 20.60 -44.79
C SER A 13 -35.52 19.68 -44.73
N LEU A 14 -34.42 20.12 -45.34
CA LEU A 14 -33.10 19.77 -44.81
C LEU A 14 -32.92 20.64 -43.56
N ALA A 15 -33.15 20.08 -42.38
CA ALA A 15 -32.83 20.76 -41.13
C ALA A 15 -32.30 19.74 -40.11
N PHE A 16 -30.98 19.78 -39.98
CA PHE A 16 -30.23 19.55 -38.75
C PHE A 16 -30.53 18.24 -38.00
N SER A 17 -29.77 17.20 -38.34
CA SER A 17 -29.33 16.24 -37.33
C SER A 17 -28.61 17.03 -36.22
N PRO A 18 -28.94 16.85 -34.93
CA PRO A 18 -28.10 17.38 -33.87
C PRO A 18 -26.73 16.70 -34.02
N PHE A 19 -25.70 17.49 -34.33
CA PHE A 19 -24.33 17.06 -34.14
C PHE A 19 -24.22 16.68 -32.66
N SER A 20 -24.04 15.40 -32.37
CA SER A 20 -23.54 14.94 -31.08
C SER A 20 -22.24 15.70 -30.84
N THR A 21 -22.23 16.61 -29.88
CA THR A 21 -21.01 17.23 -29.38
C THR A 21 -20.13 16.10 -28.86
N ALA A 22 -19.11 15.74 -29.64
CA ALA A 22 -18.00 14.95 -29.15
C ALA A 22 -17.46 15.67 -27.91
N GLN A 23 -17.42 14.98 -26.77
CA GLN A 23 -16.78 15.51 -25.57
C GLN A 23 -15.40 16.02 -25.94
N SER A 24 -15.13 17.29 -25.63
CA SER A 24 -13.91 17.98 -26.01
C SER A 24 -12.70 17.31 -25.37
N VAL A 25 -11.53 17.41 -26.02
CA VAL A 25 -10.24 17.03 -25.42
C VAL A 25 -10.06 17.67 -24.04
N ASP A 26 -10.60 18.87 -23.84
CA ASP A 26 -10.61 19.60 -22.56
C ASP A 26 -11.25 18.80 -21.40
N ASP A 27 -12.28 17.98 -21.66
CA ASP A 27 -12.95 17.17 -20.62
C ASP A 27 -12.03 16.02 -20.13
N PHE A 28 -11.17 15.50 -21.01
CA PHE A 28 -10.20 14.46 -20.67
C PHE A 28 -9.01 15.03 -19.90
N ASP A 29 -8.55 16.23 -20.27
CA ASP A 29 -7.47 16.93 -19.57
C ASP A 29 -7.89 17.28 -18.13
N GLU A 30 -9.16 17.68 -17.91
CA GLU A 30 -9.70 17.91 -16.56
C GLU A 30 -9.75 16.62 -15.72
N ILE A 31 -10.20 15.51 -16.30
CA ILE A 31 -10.22 14.20 -15.62
C ILE A 31 -8.80 13.74 -15.27
N SER A 32 -7.85 13.89 -16.19
CA SER A 32 -6.43 13.56 -15.94
C SER A 32 -5.86 14.40 -14.81
N ALA A 33 -6.11 15.71 -14.80
CA ALA A 33 -5.64 16.59 -13.73
C ALA A 33 -6.23 16.22 -12.37
N ARG A 34 -7.50 15.81 -12.32
CA ARG A 34 -8.15 15.32 -11.10
C ARG A 34 -7.56 14.00 -10.61
N MET A 35 -7.25 13.08 -11.52
CA MET A 35 -6.56 11.82 -11.19
C MET A 35 -5.18 12.09 -10.60
N ASP A 36 -4.39 12.95 -11.24
CA ASP A 36 -3.04 13.29 -10.77
C ASP A 36 -3.08 13.92 -9.38
N ALA A 37 -4.02 14.84 -9.14
CA ALA A 37 -4.20 15.46 -7.82
C ALA A 37 -4.60 14.45 -6.73
N GLU A 38 -5.47 13.49 -7.06
CA GLU A 38 -5.87 12.43 -6.12
C GLU A 38 -4.71 11.47 -5.83
N PHE A 39 -3.92 11.09 -6.84
CA PHE A 39 -2.72 10.29 -6.63
C PHE A 39 -1.67 11.02 -5.79
N GLU A 40 -1.45 12.31 -6.02
CA GLU A 40 -0.52 13.12 -5.22
C GLU A 40 -1.00 13.21 -3.76
N SER A 41 -2.29 13.46 -3.56
CA SER A 41 -2.93 13.49 -2.24
C SER A 41 -2.78 12.16 -1.49
N GLN A 42 -3.07 11.04 -2.15
CA GLN A 42 -2.91 9.70 -1.57
C GLN A 42 -1.44 9.37 -1.27
N THR A 43 -0.52 9.69 -2.18
CA THR A 43 0.93 9.51 -1.95
C THR A 43 1.37 10.27 -0.71
N LYS A 44 0.99 11.55 -0.61
CA LYS A 44 1.29 12.38 0.55
C LYS A 44 0.70 11.81 1.84
N ARG A 45 -0.56 11.36 1.81
CA ARG A 45 -1.22 10.75 2.97
C ARG A 45 -0.48 9.49 3.44
N ILE A 46 -0.04 8.65 2.51
CA ILE A 46 0.72 7.42 2.81
C ILE A 46 2.07 7.79 3.45
N ASP A 47 2.80 8.76 2.87
CA ASP A 47 4.06 9.24 3.44
C ASP A 47 3.87 9.80 4.86
N ASP A 48 2.84 10.62 5.07
CA ASP A 48 2.51 11.19 6.38
C ASP A 48 2.20 10.08 7.41
N ILE A 49 1.50 9.00 7.02
CA ILE A 49 1.23 7.84 7.89
C ILE A 49 2.51 7.10 8.24
N TYR A 50 3.37 6.81 7.26
CA TYR A 50 4.65 6.13 7.53
C TYR A 50 5.52 6.95 8.48
N GLN A 51 5.60 8.26 8.26
CA GLN A 51 6.32 9.15 9.18
C GLN A 51 5.72 9.12 10.59
N ALA A 52 4.39 9.18 10.72
CA ALA A 52 3.73 9.15 12.01
C ALA A 52 3.96 7.83 12.76
N VAL A 53 3.97 6.69 12.04
CA VAL A 53 4.27 5.37 12.58
C VAL A 53 5.73 5.28 13.04
N ASP A 54 6.68 5.76 12.23
CA ASP A 54 8.10 5.81 12.62
C ASP A 54 8.28 6.63 13.90
N GLU A 55 7.66 7.82 13.98
CA GLU A 55 7.70 8.67 15.16
C GLU A 55 7.03 8.01 16.39
N ALA A 56 5.96 7.24 16.19
CA ALA A 56 5.27 6.50 17.24
C ALA A 56 6.13 5.36 17.80
N ILE A 57 6.79 4.59 16.94
CA ILE A 57 7.76 3.57 17.35
C ILE A 57 8.89 4.22 18.15
N ASP A 58 9.42 5.33 17.65
CA ASP A 58 10.45 6.12 18.32
C ASP A 58 10.02 6.61 19.72
N ARG A 59 8.76 7.08 19.85
CA ARG A 59 8.17 7.45 21.14
C ARG A 59 8.03 6.23 22.06
N ALA A 60 7.62 5.09 21.53
CA ALA A 60 7.50 3.84 22.28
C ALA A 60 8.85 3.44 22.89
N PHE A 61 9.91 3.42 22.08
CA PHE A 61 11.26 3.12 22.55
C PHE A 61 11.72 4.12 23.61
N ARG A 62 11.69 5.43 23.33
CA ARG A 62 12.11 6.46 24.29
C ARG A 62 11.32 6.41 25.59
N GLY A 63 10.01 6.20 25.50
CA GLY A 63 9.12 6.08 26.65
C GLY A 63 9.45 4.86 27.50
N LEU A 64 9.65 3.71 26.88
CA LEU A 64 10.04 2.48 27.55
C LEU A 64 11.42 2.60 28.21
N THR A 65 12.43 3.11 27.49
CA THR A 65 13.78 3.34 28.02
C THR A 65 13.74 4.17 29.29
N LYS A 66 13.02 5.30 29.28
CA LYS A 66 12.87 6.15 30.47
C LYS A 66 12.22 5.43 31.63
N ARG A 67 11.24 4.55 31.39
CA ARG A 67 10.60 3.77 32.47
C ARG A 67 11.54 2.72 33.06
N ILE A 68 12.33 2.06 32.20
CA ILE A 68 13.32 1.05 32.63
C ILE A 68 14.41 1.71 33.47
N GLU A 69 14.97 2.83 33.01
CA GLU A 69 16.06 3.56 33.66
C GLU A 69 15.76 4.00 35.10
N VAL A 70 14.48 4.13 35.48
CA VAL A 70 14.07 4.43 36.86
C VAL A 70 14.57 3.38 37.85
N LYS A 71 14.57 2.10 37.45
CA LYS A 71 14.96 0.97 38.30
C LYS A 71 16.25 0.29 37.85
N TRP A 72 16.50 0.29 36.54
CA TRP A 72 17.62 -0.38 35.90
C TRP A 72 18.50 0.64 35.17
N PRO A 73 19.53 1.18 35.83
CA PRO A 73 20.43 2.15 35.20
C PRO A 73 21.27 1.53 34.07
N ASP A 74 21.43 0.21 34.06
CA ASP A 74 22.04 -0.58 33.00
C ASP A 74 21.00 -1.11 31.98
N GLY A 75 19.80 -0.51 31.96
CA GLY A 75 18.59 -1.00 31.32
C GLY A 75 18.79 -1.79 30.03
N ALA A 76 18.07 -2.90 29.88
CA ALA A 76 18.13 -3.75 28.70
C ALA A 76 16.96 -3.44 27.76
N LEU A 77 17.25 -3.18 26.50
CA LEU A 77 16.26 -3.07 25.44
C LEU A 77 16.31 -4.32 24.54
N PRO A 78 15.18 -4.71 23.93
CA PRO A 78 15.17 -5.74 22.91
C PRO A 78 16.07 -5.38 21.73
N GLU A 79 16.73 -6.39 21.19
CA GLU A 79 17.56 -6.32 19.99
C GLU A 79 17.18 -7.45 19.03
N ARG A 80 17.76 -7.49 17.83
CA ARG A 80 17.42 -8.49 16.81
C ARG A 80 17.52 -9.94 17.31
N HIS A 81 18.51 -10.25 18.14
CA HIS A 81 18.74 -11.58 18.70
C HIS A 81 18.40 -11.68 20.19
N ARG A 82 17.82 -10.62 20.76
CA ARG A 82 17.57 -10.55 22.20
C ARG A 82 16.14 -10.10 22.46
N TRP A 83 15.36 -11.00 23.03
CA TRP A 83 14.05 -10.64 23.57
C TRP A 83 14.21 -10.20 25.02
N VAL A 84 13.60 -9.07 25.37
CA VAL A 84 13.64 -8.53 26.73
C VAL A 84 12.23 -8.19 27.15
N THR A 85 11.82 -8.71 28.30
CA THR A 85 10.58 -8.32 28.96
C THR A 85 10.83 -7.92 30.41
N TYR A 86 9.88 -7.16 30.95
CA TYR A 86 9.85 -6.71 32.33
C TYR A 86 8.50 -7.08 32.94
N ASN A 87 8.48 -7.38 34.22
CA ASN A 87 7.23 -7.49 34.94
C ASN A 87 6.56 -6.10 35.10
N LYS A 88 5.29 -6.08 35.52
CA LYS A 88 4.48 -4.85 35.61
C LYS A 88 5.12 -3.75 36.48
N THR A 89 5.86 -4.14 37.52
CA THR A 89 6.50 -3.22 38.47
C THR A 89 7.91 -2.80 38.06
N MET A 90 8.43 -3.31 36.93
CA MET A 90 9.81 -3.13 36.48
C MET A 90 10.86 -3.61 37.51
N SER A 91 10.48 -4.42 38.50
CA SER A 91 11.42 -4.99 39.48
C SER A 91 12.15 -6.21 38.94
N SER A 92 11.51 -6.93 38.01
CA SER A 92 12.05 -8.15 37.43
C SER A 92 12.13 -8.03 35.91
N ARG A 93 13.21 -8.54 35.34
CA ARG A 93 13.44 -8.59 33.89
C ARG A 93 13.83 -10.00 33.46
N ALA A 94 13.41 -10.38 32.26
CA ALA A 94 13.88 -11.58 31.59
C ALA A 94 14.50 -11.20 30.25
N ILE A 95 15.65 -11.80 29.98
CA ILE A 95 16.46 -11.56 28.79
C ILE A 95 16.73 -12.92 28.16
N ALA A 96 16.13 -13.17 27.00
CA ALA A 96 16.43 -14.34 26.18
C ALA A 96 17.37 -13.91 25.06
N ASP A 97 18.60 -14.42 25.07
CA ASP A 97 19.56 -14.21 23.98
C ASP A 97 19.57 -15.46 23.09
N PHE A 98 19.06 -15.31 21.87
CA PHE A 98 18.94 -16.40 20.91
C PHE A 98 20.27 -16.79 20.26
N GLU A 99 21.30 -15.94 20.37
CA GLU A 99 22.63 -16.25 19.86
C GLU A 99 23.39 -17.19 20.82
N SER A 100 23.33 -16.92 22.12
CA SER A 100 23.92 -17.81 23.13
C SER A 100 23.00 -18.96 23.56
N GLY A 101 21.70 -18.84 23.32
CA GLY A 101 20.70 -19.81 23.78
C GLY A 101 20.42 -19.71 25.29
N GLU A 102 20.66 -18.55 25.89
CA GLU A 102 20.55 -18.32 27.34
C GLU A 102 19.31 -17.49 27.67
N LEU A 103 18.61 -17.89 28.74
CA LEU A 103 17.55 -17.12 29.37
C LEU A 103 18.04 -16.67 30.75
N ILE A 104 18.20 -15.37 30.93
CA ILE A 104 18.60 -14.75 32.19
C ILE A 104 17.39 -14.05 32.79
N ILE A 105 17.04 -14.37 34.03
CA ILE A 105 15.94 -13.74 34.76
C ILE A 105 16.50 -13.14 36.04
N GLU A 106 16.26 -11.85 36.23
CA GLU A 106 16.83 -11.06 37.33
C GLU A 106 15.72 -10.27 38.01
N THR A 107 15.87 -10.07 39.32
CA THR A 107 14.99 -9.22 40.11
C THR A 107 15.84 -8.31 40.99
N LEU A 108 15.39 -7.07 41.15
CA LEU A 108 15.99 -6.14 42.09
C LEU A 108 15.59 -6.51 43.51
N VAL A 109 16.57 -6.47 44.41
CA VAL A 109 16.37 -6.74 45.84
C VAL A 109 16.85 -5.53 46.62
N GLU A 110 15.93 -4.87 47.31
CA GLU A 110 16.27 -3.74 48.18
C GLU A 110 16.72 -4.22 49.58
N PRO A 111 17.57 -3.45 50.28
CA PRO A 111 17.98 -3.82 51.63
C PRO A 111 16.79 -3.93 52.58
N GLY A 112 16.63 -5.09 53.22
CA GLY A 112 15.56 -5.35 54.19
C GLY A 112 14.30 -5.97 53.61
N GLU A 113 14.27 -6.25 52.31
CA GLU A 113 13.19 -7.03 51.68
C GLU A 113 13.28 -8.52 51.99
N ASP A 114 12.13 -9.20 51.88
CA ASP A 114 12.07 -10.65 52.01
C ASP A 114 12.62 -11.33 50.75
N LEU A 115 13.79 -11.96 50.91
CA LEU A 115 14.42 -12.72 49.83
C LEU A 115 13.55 -13.89 49.36
N GLN A 116 12.73 -14.47 50.23
CA GLN A 116 11.88 -15.60 49.85
C GLN A 116 10.76 -15.16 48.90
N GLU A 117 10.20 -13.97 49.12
CA GLU A 117 9.22 -13.36 48.20
C GLU A 117 9.85 -13.06 46.84
N ARG A 118 11.07 -12.49 46.82
CA ARG A 118 11.82 -12.21 45.58
C ARG A 118 12.17 -13.47 44.80
N VAL A 119 12.54 -14.55 45.49
CA VAL A 119 12.77 -15.86 44.85
C VAL A 119 11.48 -16.42 44.27
N ALA A 120 10.35 -16.29 44.97
CA ALA A 120 9.05 -16.72 44.45
C ALA A 120 8.67 -15.95 43.18
N GLU A 121 8.89 -14.63 43.14
CA GLU A 121 8.68 -13.78 41.96
C GLU A 121 9.53 -14.23 40.76
N LEU A 122 10.81 -14.52 40.98
CA LEU A 122 11.70 -15.05 39.94
C LEU A 122 11.22 -16.41 39.40
N MET A 123 10.81 -17.31 40.30
CA MET A 123 10.31 -18.64 39.91
C MET A 123 8.99 -18.54 39.14
N GLU A 124 8.10 -17.62 39.55
CA GLU A 124 6.85 -17.35 38.84
C GLU A 124 7.11 -16.84 37.43
N MET A 125 7.99 -15.84 37.28
CA MET A 125 8.37 -15.30 35.96
C MET A 125 9.07 -16.35 35.10
N SER A 126 9.93 -17.17 35.69
CA SER A 126 10.57 -18.28 34.98
C SER A 126 9.54 -19.30 34.50
N SER A 127 8.57 -19.66 35.35
CA SER A 127 7.53 -20.60 34.97
C SER A 127 6.61 -20.01 33.90
N SER A 128 6.21 -18.74 34.03
CA SER A 128 5.31 -18.09 33.08
C SER A 128 5.92 -18.08 31.67
N ILE A 129 7.22 -17.79 31.55
CA ILE A 129 7.92 -17.80 30.27
C ILE A 129 8.08 -19.23 29.74
N ALA A 130 8.46 -20.18 30.59
CA ALA A 130 8.73 -21.55 30.17
C ALA A 130 7.48 -22.31 29.69
N THR A 131 6.30 -21.98 30.22
CA THR A 131 5.04 -22.65 29.86
C THR A 131 4.15 -21.85 28.91
N ALA A 132 4.51 -20.59 28.63
CA ALA A 132 3.71 -19.74 27.76
C ALA A 132 3.70 -20.23 26.31
N THR A 133 2.55 -20.07 25.69
CA THR A 133 2.39 -20.11 24.23
C THR A 133 2.98 -18.85 23.59
N PRO A 134 3.25 -18.86 22.27
CA PRO A 134 3.73 -17.66 21.58
C PRO A 134 2.84 -16.42 21.79
N ALA A 135 1.52 -16.59 21.76
CA ALA A 135 0.59 -15.48 21.97
C ALA A 135 0.67 -14.91 23.40
N GLU A 136 0.85 -15.76 24.41
CA GLU A 136 1.03 -15.32 25.80
C GLU A 136 2.40 -14.65 26.02
N LEU A 137 3.42 -14.98 25.22
CA LEU A 137 4.71 -14.28 25.24
C LEU A 137 4.60 -12.90 24.58
N ASP A 138 3.85 -12.78 23.49
CA ASP A 138 3.55 -11.48 22.86
C ASP A 138 2.80 -10.56 23.85
N GLU A 139 1.85 -11.10 24.61
CA GLU A 139 1.19 -10.38 25.68
C GLU A 139 2.12 -9.97 26.82
N GLN A 140 3.23 -10.68 27.03
CA GLN A 140 4.27 -10.31 28.01
C GLN A 140 5.31 -9.35 27.43
N ASP A 141 5.35 -9.11 26.12
CA ASP A 141 6.36 -8.25 25.50
C ASP A 141 6.02 -6.77 25.71
N VAL A 142 6.75 -6.14 26.64
CA VAL A 142 6.53 -4.74 27.04
C VAL A 142 6.83 -3.76 25.90
N LEU A 143 7.78 -4.08 25.00
CA LEU A 143 8.06 -3.22 23.86
C LEU A 143 6.94 -3.33 22.83
N LEU A 144 6.51 -4.55 22.49
CA LEU A 144 5.39 -4.78 21.58
C LEU A 144 4.12 -4.09 22.08
N GLN A 145 3.82 -4.19 23.38
CA GLN A 145 2.70 -3.48 23.99
C GLN A 145 2.82 -1.96 23.82
N GLN A 146 4.01 -1.40 24.09
CA GLN A 146 4.21 0.05 23.98
C GLN A 146 4.15 0.52 22.52
N VAL A 147 4.73 -0.22 21.58
CA VAL A 147 4.64 0.07 20.15
C VAL A 147 3.20 -0.01 19.68
N THR A 148 2.48 -1.07 20.03
CA THR A 148 1.06 -1.24 19.67
C THR A 148 0.22 -0.07 20.17
N LYS A 149 0.45 0.38 21.41
CA LYS A 149 -0.23 1.54 21.98
C LYS A 149 0.05 2.84 21.21
N GLU A 150 1.32 3.17 20.98
CA GLU A 150 1.72 4.43 20.33
C GLU A 150 1.33 4.45 18.85
N VAL A 151 1.40 3.30 18.17
CA VAL A 151 0.99 3.16 16.78
C VAL A 151 -0.53 3.24 16.65
N ALA A 152 -1.30 2.61 17.56
CA ALA A 152 -2.76 2.72 17.56
C ALA A 152 -3.21 4.20 17.61
N GLU A 153 -2.56 5.03 18.42
CA GLU A 153 -2.88 6.46 18.56
C GLU A 153 -2.69 7.27 17.26
N VAL A 154 -1.73 6.90 16.41
CA VAL A 154 -1.49 7.57 15.12
C VAL A 154 -2.22 6.91 13.94
N THR A 155 -2.86 5.77 14.17
CA THR A 155 -3.53 4.98 13.13
C THR A 155 -5.05 4.88 13.31
N GLU A 156 -5.67 5.61 14.25
CA GLU A 156 -7.13 5.60 14.46
C GLU A 156 -7.92 6.13 13.23
N GLU A 157 -8.21 5.26 12.28
CA GLU A 157 -9.44 4.45 12.12
C GLU A 157 -9.11 3.31 11.14
N PRO A 158 -9.78 2.14 11.22
CA PRO A 158 -9.63 1.13 10.18
C PRO A 158 -9.99 1.78 8.85
N VAL A 159 -8.99 1.93 7.99
CA VAL A 159 -9.26 2.13 6.57
C VAL A 159 -9.98 0.87 6.15
N GLU A 160 -11.31 0.94 6.09
CA GLU A 160 -12.11 0.08 5.23
C GLU A 160 -11.46 0.23 3.86
N ILE A 161 -10.57 -0.71 3.52
CA ILE A 161 -10.10 -0.88 2.17
C ILE A 161 -11.31 -1.42 1.44
N THR A 162 -12.30 -0.56 1.17
CA THR A 162 -13.40 -0.91 0.31
C THR A 162 -12.72 -1.23 -1.01
N SER A 163 -12.65 -2.51 -1.36
CA SER A 163 -12.19 -2.97 -2.67
C SER A 163 -13.09 -2.47 -3.82
N SER A 164 -14.08 -1.65 -3.48
CA SER A 164 -14.92 -0.89 -4.37
C SER A 164 -14.09 0.15 -5.10
N THR A 165 -13.52 -0.27 -6.23
CA THR A 165 -13.24 0.59 -7.39
C THR A 165 -14.37 1.59 -7.68
N ASP A 166 -15.58 1.32 -7.21
CA ASP A 166 -16.77 2.17 -7.29
C ASP A 166 -16.62 3.54 -6.59
N SER A 167 -15.93 3.61 -5.44
CA SER A 167 -15.80 4.86 -4.69
C SER A 167 -14.73 5.77 -5.28
N SER A 168 -13.59 5.20 -5.71
CA SER A 168 -12.52 5.96 -6.37
C SER A 168 -12.91 6.41 -7.78
N LEU A 169 -13.70 5.59 -8.51
CA LEU A 169 -14.21 6.00 -9.83
C LEU A 169 -15.28 7.09 -9.70
N SER A 170 -16.18 7.01 -8.72
CA SER A 170 -17.18 8.09 -8.47
C SER A 170 -16.53 9.38 -7.97
N ALA A 171 -15.37 9.28 -7.29
CA ALA A 171 -14.62 10.45 -6.83
C ALA A 171 -13.84 11.15 -7.94
N VAL A 172 -13.70 10.56 -9.13
CA VAL A 172 -12.88 11.09 -10.24
C VAL A 172 -13.71 11.31 -11.50
N LEU A 173 -14.68 10.43 -11.77
CA LEU A 173 -15.58 10.54 -12.92
C LEU A 173 -16.71 11.52 -12.60
N PRO A 174 -17.02 12.47 -13.49
CA PRO A 174 -18.22 13.29 -13.33
C PRO A 174 -19.50 12.44 -13.45
N ASP A 175 -20.52 12.74 -12.64
CA ASP A 175 -21.84 12.08 -12.63
C ASP A 175 -22.51 12.04 -14.02
N THR A 176 -22.07 12.91 -14.93
CA THR A 176 -22.56 13.03 -16.30
C THR A 176 -22.18 11.83 -17.19
N ILE A 177 -21.07 11.13 -16.90
CA ILE A 177 -20.63 9.97 -17.69
C ILE A 177 -21.63 8.81 -17.55
N GLY A 178 -22.17 8.59 -16.35
CA GLY A 178 -23.20 7.55 -16.11
C GLY A 178 -24.43 7.75 -16.99
N GLY A 179 -24.93 8.99 -17.08
CA GLY A 179 -26.09 9.33 -17.92
C GLY A 179 -25.78 9.31 -19.43
N GLN A 180 -24.52 9.54 -19.84
CA GLN A 180 -24.11 9.46 -21.25
C GLN A 180 -23.94 8.01 -21.73
N LEU A 181 -23.55 7.08 -20.85
CA LEU A 181 -23.48 5.65 -21.18
C LEU A 181 -24.87 5.03 -21.39
N GLU A 182 -25.87 5.42 -20.59
CA GLU A 182 -27.26 5.00 -20.82
C GLU A 182 -27.78 5.52 -22.16
N GLY A 183 -27.48 6.77 -22.51
CA GLY A 183 -27.82 7.34 -23.82
C GLY A 183 -27.12 6.65 -25.01
N LEU A 184 -25.87 6.21 -24.82
CA LEU A 184 -25.12 5.44 -25.83
C LEU A 184 -25.68 4.02 -26.01
N ALA A 185 -26.09 3.35 -24.93
CA ALA A 185 -26.71 2.03 -24.99
C ALA A 185 -28.04 2.06 -25.74
N ASP A 186 -28.88 3.06 -25.48
CA ASP A 186 -30.13 3.27 -26.20
C ASP A 186 -29.90 3.64 -27.66
N ALA A 187 -28.88 4.45 -27.96
CA ALA A 187 -28.51 4.80 -29.33
C ALA A 187 -28.02 3.57 -30.13
N LEU A 188 -27.16 2.74 -29.53
CA LEU A 188 -26.69 1.48 -30.13
C LEU A 188 -27.83 0.49 -30.37
N GLN A 189 -28.74 0.34 -29.41
CA GLN A 189 -29.90 -0.55 -29.55
C GLN A 189 -30.84 -0.08 -30.68
N ARG A 190 -30.98 1.23 -30.84
CA ARG A 190 -31.80 1.84 -31.89
C ARG A 190 -31.15 1.69 -33.27
N ASP A 191 -29.83 1.83 -33.36
CA ASP A 191 -29.07 1.62 -34.60
C ASP A 191 -29.07 0.14 -35.02
N LEU A 192 -28.91 -0.79 -34.06
CA LEU A 192 -29.03 -2.23 -34.32
C LEU A 192 -30.43 -2.63 -34.82
N SER A 193 -31.46 -1.94 -34.32
CA SER A 193 -32.86 -2.17 -34.73
C SER A 193 -33.21 -1.50 -36.06
N ALA A 194 -32.37 -0.59 -36.55
CA ALA A 194 -32.55 0.16 -37.79
C ALA A 194 -31.74 -0.39 -38.97
N VAL A 195 -30.90 -1.42 -38.76
CA VAL A 195 -30.24 -2.14 -39.85
C VAL A 195 -31.30 -2.91 -40.64
N PRO A 196 -31.59 -2.58 -41.90
CA PRO A 196 -32.39 -3.46 -42.74
C PRO A 196 -31.63 -4.77 -42.93
N GLU A 197 -32.34 -5.89 -42.83
CA GLU A 197 -31.86 -7.24 -43.09
C GLU A 197 -31.18 -7.27 -44.47
N LEU A 198 -29.86 -7.05 -44.51
CA LEU A 198 -29.08 -7.13 -45.73
C LEU A 198 -29.08 -8.61 -46.11
N GLN A 199 -29.82 -8.92 -47.17
CA GLN A 199 -29.72 -10.17 -47.89
C GLN A 199 -28.24 -10.41 -48.19
N VAL A 200 -27.66 -11.39 -47.49
CA VAL A 200 -26.31 -11.86 -47.70
C VAL A 200 -26.30 -12.57 -49.04
N GLU A 201 -25.89 -11.89 -50.10
CA GLU A 201 -25.35 -12.57 -51.27
C GLU A 201 -23.98 -13.11 -50.84
N SER A 202 -23.95 -14.42 -50.58
CA SER A 202 -22.78 -15.14 -50.13
C SER A 202 -21.75 -15.24 -51.26
N GLU A 203 -20.85 -14.25 -51.38
CA GLU A 203 -19.53 -14.53 -51.95
C GLU A 203 -18.68 -15.14 -50.84
N SER A 204 -18.58 -16.47 -50.86
CA SER A 204 -17.79 -17.24 -49.90
C SER A 204 -16.31 -16.91 -50.08
N VAL A 205 -15.82 -15.94 -49.32
CA VAL A 205 -14.39 -15.74 -49.13
C VAL A 205 -13.87 -16.88 -48.28
N ASP A 206 -13.05 -17.73 -48.89
CA ASP A 206 -12.49 -18.92 -48.26
C ASP A 206 -11.46 -18.52 -47.19
N ILE A 207 -11.91 -18.48 -45.93
CA ILE A 207 -11.17 -18.03 -44.74
C ILE A 207 -9.89 -18.87 -44.54
N SER A 208 -9.85 -20.11 -45.07
CA SER A 208 -8.68 -21.01 -45.03
C SER A 208 -7.46 -20.42 -45.76
N ALA A 209 -7.67 -19.68 -46.84
CA ALA A 209 -6.59 -19.04 -47.60
C ALA A 209 -6.01 -17.82 -46.86
N VAL A 210 -6.84 -17.09 -46.12
CA VAL A 210 -6.42 -15.91 -45.34
C VAL A 210 -5.62 -16.33 -44.11
N VAL A 211 -6.05 -17.40 -43.43
CA VAL A 211 -5.33 -17.96 -42.27
C VAL A 211 -3.96 -18.52 -42.66
N SER A 212 -3.86 -19.17 -43.83
CA SER A 212 -2.58 -19.69 -44.34
C SER A 212 -1.58 -18.57 -44.66
N LYS A 213 -2.07 -17.43 -45.17
CA LYS A 213 -1.24 -16.26 -45.51
C LYS A 213 -0.71 -15.53 -44.27
N VAL A 214 -1.51 -15.49 -43.19
CA VAL A 214 -1.10 -14.90 -41.90
C VAL A 214 -0.10 -15.78 -41.16
N ALA A 215 -0.24 -17.11 -41.24
CA ALA A 215 0.70 -18.05 -40.61
C ALA A 215 2.11 -18.02 -41.27
N GLN A 216 2.16 -17.81 -42.59
CA GLN A 216 3.43 -17.74 -43.33
C GLN A 216 4.21 -16.43 -43.05
N GLN A 217 3.48 -15.34 -42.76
CA GLN A 217 4.08 -14.04 -42.44
C GLN A 217 4.69 -14.00 -41.02
N GLN A 218 4.17 -14.80 -40.08
CA GLN A 218 4.72 -14.92 -38.72
C GLN A 218 5.95 -15.84 -38.63
N GLN A 219 6.17 -16.73 -39.60
CA GLN A 219 7.39 -17.58 -39.62
C GLN A 219 8.61 -16.84 -40.19
N LEU A 220 8.42 -15.83 -41.05
CA LEU A 220 9.50 -15.00 -41.59
C LEU A 220 10.13 -14.07 -40.54
N THR A 221 9.42 -13.71 -39.46
CA THR A 221 9.95 -12.83 -38.40
C THR A 221 10.65 -13.58 -37.27
N LYS A 222 10.48 -14.91 -37.18
CA LYS A 222 11.13 -15.74 -36.16
C LYS A 222 12.56 -16.18 -36.53
N ALA A 223 12.93 -16.09 -37.81
CA ALA A 223 14.27 -16.47 -38.29
C ALA A 223 15.38 -15.45 -37.93
N ASP A 224 15.02 -14.19 -37.65
CA ASP A 224 16.00 -13.12 -37.34
C ASP A 224 16.30 -12.96 -35.83
N ALA A 225 15.57 -13.66 -34.97
CA ALA A 225 15.74 -13.59 -33.51
C ALA A 225 16.82 -14.55 -32.94
N SER A 226 17.46 -15.37 -33.78
CA SER A 226 18.42 -16.40 -33.34
C SER A 226 19.89 -15.94 -33.27
N LYS A 227 20.18 -14.64 -33.29
CA LYS A 227 21.55 -14.15 -33.05
C LYS A 227 21.70 -13.68 -31.60
N PRO A 228 22.57 -14.30 -30.79
CA PRO A 228 22.72 -13.91 -29.38
C PRO A 228 23.27 -12.49 -29.27
N ARG A 229 22.56 -11.64 -28.54
CA ARG A 229 22.99 -10.30 -28.16
C ARG A 229 24.19 -10.42 -27.21
N PRO A 230 25.33 -9.73 -27.44
CA PRO A 230 26.47 -9.79 -26.54
C PRO A 230 26.10 -9.19 -25.18
N GLN A 231 26.40 -9.91 -24.10
CA GLN A 231 26.16 -9.45 -22.74
C GLN A 231 27.11 -8.29 -22.36
N PRO A 232 26.63 -7.28 -21.61
CA PRO A 232 27.47 -6.18 -21.14
C PRO A 232 28.45 -6.70 -20.07
N LYS A 233 29.73 -6.34 -20.23
CA LYS A 233 30.79 -6.66 -19.25
C LYS A 233 30.50 -5.94 -17.92
N VAL A 234 30.41 -6.73 -16.85
CA VAL A 234 30.38 -6.25 -15.46
C VAL A 234 31.69 -5.51 -15.17
N ASN A 235 31.60 -4.21 -14.93
CA ASN A 235 32.76 -3.40 -14.53
C ASN A 235 32.87 -3.44 -13.00
N ASN A 236 33.80 -4.25 -12.49
CA ASN A 236 34.16 -4.28 -11.08
C ASN A 236 34.90 -2.99 -10.71
N LYS A 237 34.20 -2.03 -10.12
CA LYS A 237 34.81 -0.91 -9.40
C LYS A 237 34.11 -0.77 -8.04
N PRO A 238 34.81 -0.88 -6.90
CA PRO A 238 34.18 -0.79 -5.59
C PRO A 238 33.65 0.63 -5.37
N ALA A 239 32.38 0.72 -4.94
CA ALA A 239 31.78 1.95 -4.49
C ALA A 239 32.48 2.42 -3.21
N LYS A 240 32.91 3.69 -3.22
CA LYS A 240 33.60 4.34 -2.10
C LYS A 240 32.55 4.78 -1.09
N THR A 241 32.57 4.22 0.11
CA THR A 241 31.75 4.63 1.25
C THR A 241 31.98 6.12 1.55
N PRO A 242 30.95 6.96 1.72
CA PRO A 242 31.14 8.29 2.26
C PRO A 242 31.57 8.16 3.74
N GLN A 243 32.81 8.57 4.03
CA GLN A 243 33.30 8.72 5.41
C GLN A 243 32.62 9.94 6.02
N ILE A 244 31.84 9.73 7.08
CA ILE A 244 31.38 10.80 7.96
C ILE A 244 32.58 11.18 8.84
N ALA A 245 32.91 12.47 8.80
CA ALA A 245 34.05 13.04 9.51
C ALA A 245 33.88 12.94 11.03
N VAL A 246 34.89 12.41 11.71
CA VAL A 246 35.07 12.53 13.15
C VAL A 246 35.37 13.99 13.47
N VAL A 247 34.46 14.67 14.17
CA VAL A 247 34.71 15.97 14.80
C VAL A 247 35.43 15.71 16.14
N PRO A 248 36.61 16.30 16.41
CA PRO A 248 37.30 16.12 17.68
C PRO A 248 36.54 16.80 18.82
N ALA A 249 36.40 16.11 19.94
CA ALA A 249 35.86 16.65 21.19
C ALA A 249 36.78 17.76 21.73
N GLU A 250 36.26 18.99 21.79
CA GLU A 250 36.89 20.10 22.50
C GLU A 250 36.61 19.94 24.00
N LYS A 251 37.66 19.66 24.79
CA LYS A 251 37.59 19.64 26.26
C LYS A 251 37.32 21.05 26.78
N GLN A 252 36.19 21.25 27.46
CA GLN A 252 36.02 22.43 28.31
C GLN A 252 36.76 22.24 29.65
N PRO A 253 37.44 23.27 30.18
CA PRO A 253 38.23 23.17 31.41
C PRO A 253 37.35 23.21 32.66
N VAL A 254 37.68 22.34 33.61
CA VAL A 254 37.20 22.36 35.00
C VAL A 254 37.78 23.60 35.69
N VAL A 255 36.91 24.43 36.26
CA VAL A 255 37.30 25.45 37.24
C VAL A 255 37.11 24.86 38.63
N VAL A 256 38.22 24.85 39.38
CA VAL A 256 38.33 24.45 40.78
C VAL A 256 37.79 25.55 41.69
#